data_AF-A0A1A7YPK6-F1
#
_entry.id   AF-A0A1A7YPK6-F1
#
_cell.length_a   1.000
_cell.length_b   1.000
_cell.length_c   1.000
_cell.angle_alpha   90.00
_cell.angle_beta   90.00
_cell.angle_gamma   90.00
#
_symmetry.space_group_name_H-M   'P 1'
#
loop_
_entity.id
_entity.type
_entity.pdbx_description
1 polymer ?
#
loop_
_entity_poly.entity_id
_entity_poly.type
_entity_poly.pdbx_seq_one_letter_code
_entity_poly.pdbx_strand_id
1 'polypeptide(L)'
;MSSELLLEETLIKRSQQKKRTSPLNYKERLFVLTKSSLTYYDGRAEKKFRKYSIELSRIKCVEIVKNGGDPIPCQNKYPFQ
;
A
#
# COMPACT_ATOMS: atom_id res chain seq x y z
N MET A 1 -19.16 -11.31 12.28
CA MET A 1 -19.31 -10.05 11.51
C MET A 1 -18.66 -10.27 10.17
N SER A 2 -19.47 -10.33 9.11
CA SER A 2 -18.96 -10.47 7.74
C SER A 2 -17.97 -9.32 7.46
N SER A 3 -16.76 -9.64 7.04
CA SER A 3 -15.77 -8.64 6.60
C SER A 3 -16.18 -8.17 5.22
N GLU A 4 -17.25 -7.38 5.17
CA GLU A 4 -17.76 -6.81 3.92
C GLU A 4 -16.65 -6.00 3.24
N LEU A 5 -16.32 -6.43 2.03
CA LEU A 5 -15.29 -5.84 1.19
C LEU A 5 -15.86 -4.56 0.57
N LEU A 6 -15.21 -3.44 0.82
CA LEU A 6 -15.60 -2.13 0.32
C LEU A 6 -14.90 -1.82 -1.00
N LEU A 7 -13.60 -2.07 -1.07
CA LEU A 7 -12.77 -1.83 -2.25
C LEU A 7 -11.65 -2.86 -2.30
N GLU A 8 -11.38 -3.35 -3.50
CA GLU A 8 -10.22 -4.16 -3.82
C GLU A 8 -9.56 -3.60 -5.07
N GLU A 9 -8.29 -3.21 -4.95
CA GLU A 9 -7.55 -2.62 -6.06
C GLU A 9 -6.04 -2.90 -5.94
N THR A 10 -5.39 -3.05 -7.08
CA THR A 10 -3.94 -3.18 -7.17
C THR A 10 -3.30 -1.79 -7.23
N LEU A 11 -2.53 -1.44 -6.20
CA LEU A 11 -1.90 -0.13 -6.06
C LEU A 11 -0.39 -0.26 -5.81
N ILE A 12 0.35 0.84 -6.04
CA ILE A 12 1.79 0.88 -5.80
C ILE A 12 2.08 1.35 -4.37
N LYS A 13 2.63 0.44 -3.56
CA LYS A 13 3.04 0.72 -2.18
C LYS A 13 4.49 1.22 -2.12
N ARG A 14 4.70 2.42 -1.59
CA ARG A 14 6.03 2.92 -1.18
C ARG A 14 6.46 2.32 0.17
N SER A 15 7.72 1.92 0.33
CA SER A 15 8.28 1.52 1.63
C SER A 15 8.42 2.72 2.57
N GLN A 16 8.34 2.47 3.88
CA GLN A 16 8.72 3.48 4.86
C GLN A 16 10.24 3.58 4.87
N GLN A 17 10.77 4.74 4.51
CA GLN A 17 12.21 4.98 4.47
C GLN A 17 12.73 5.17 5.91
N LYS A 18 13.48 4.18 6.43
CA LYS A 18 14.06 4.24 7.78
C LYS A 18 15.36 5.08 7.84
N LYS A 19 16.12 5.16 6.74
CA LYS A 19 17.36 5.95 6.63
C LYS A 19 17.27 6.87 5.42
N ARG A 20 17.68 8.13 5.57
CA ARG A 20 17.59 9.17 4.52
C ARG A 20 18.28 8.80 3.20
N THR A 21 19.37 8.03 3.27
CA THR A 21 20.15 7.61 2.09
C THR A 21 19.67 6.31 1.46
N SER A 22 18.73 5.59 2.09
CA SER A 22 18.25 4.33 1.54
C SER A 22 17.36 4.56 0.32
N PRO A 23 17.47 3.75 -0.74
CA PRO A 23 16.58 3.86 -1.89
C PRO A 23 15.10 3.74 -1.51
N LEU A 24 14.27 4.47 -2.23
CA LEU A 24 12.82 4.34 -2.14
C LEU A 24 12.39 3.06 -2.87
N ASN A 25 11.70 2.17 -2.17
CA ASN A 25 11.21 0.92 -2.74
C ASN A 25 9.71 1.03 -3.01
N TYR A 26 9.32 0.77 -4.24
CA TYR A 26 7.93 0.75 -4.69
C TYR A 26 7.58 -0.66 -5.14
N LYS A 27 6.47 -1.20 -4.64
CA LYS A 27 5.97 -2.50 -5.06
C LYS A 27 4.48 -2.48 -5.30
N GLU A 28 4.06 -3.13 -6.36
CA GLU A 28 2.66 -3.37 -6.64
C GLU A 28 2.07 -4.33 -5.59
N ARG A 29 0.91 -4.00 -5.03
CA ARG A 29 0.23 -4.77 -3.99
C ARG A 29 -1.27 -4.74 -4.23
N LEU A 30 -1.93 -5.86 -3.93
CA LEU A 30 -3.38 -5.90 -3.87
C LEU A 30 -3.82 -5.35 -2.50
N PHE A 31 -4.54 -4.25 -2.50
CA PHE A 31 -5.13 -3.65 -1.31
C PHE A 31 -6.59 -4.06 -1.21
N VAL A 32 -6.99 -4.49 -0.02
CA VAL A 32 -8.37 -4.83 0.32
C VAL A 32 -8.78 -3.95 1.49
N LEU A 33 -9.77 -3.10 1.24
CA LEU A 33 -10.41 -2.26 2.23
C LEU A 33 -11.71 -2.93 2.68
N THR A 34 -11.85 -3.09 3.98
CA THR A 34 -13.05 -3.60 4.64
C THR A 34 -13.54 -2.56 5.65
N LYS A 35 -14.74 -2.75 6.21
CA LYS A 35 -15.27 -1.85 7.27
C LYS A 35 -14.41 -1.78 8.53
N SER A 36 -13.50 -2.71 8.76
CA SER A 36 -12.67 -2.77 9.98
C SER A 36 -11.18 -2.60 9.73
N SER A 37 -10.69 -2.90 8.53
CA SER A 37 -9.26 -2.89 8.24
C SER A 37 -8.93 -2.57 6.78
N LEU A 38 -7.74 -2.01 6.60
CA LEU A 38 -7.04 -1.91 5.32
C LEU A 38 -5.89 -2.92 5.33
N THR A 39 -5.95 -3.91 4.45
CA THR A 39 -4.96 -4.99 4.36
C THR A 39 -4.34 -5.00 2.98
N TYR A 40 -3.04 -5.31 2.88
CA TYR A 40 -2.40 -5.51 1.58
C TYR A 40 -1.67 -6.85 1.47
N TYR A 41 -1.65 -7.36 0.25
CA TYR A 41 -1.18 -8.68 -0.11
C TYR A 41 -0.13 -8.62 -1.23
N ASP A 42 0.68 -9.66 -1.33
CA ASP A 42 1.61 -9.89 -2.44
C ASP A 42 0.87 -10.63 -3.56
N GLY A 43 0.31 -9.87 -4.50
CA GLY A 43 -0.40 -10.41 -5.66
C GLY A 43 -1.86 -10.80 -5.41
N ARG A 44 -2.14 -11.75 -4.50
CA ARG A 44 -3.49 -12.32 -4.30
C ARG A 44 -4.02 -12.17 -2.88
N ALA A 45 -5.33 -11.97 -2.71
CA ALA A 45 -6.02 -11.77 -1.42
C ALA A 45 -6.14 -13.06 -0.56
N GLU A 46 -5.12 -13.90 -0.55
CA GLU A 46 -5.09 -15.14 0.24
C GLU A 46 -4.30 -14.92 1.54
N LYS A 47 -4.68 -15.58 2.65
CA LYS A 47 -4.03 -15.41 3.96
C LYS A 47 -2.51 -15.57 3.92
N LYS A 48 -1.99 -16.49 3.09
CA LYS A 48 -0.55 -16.73 2.92
C LYS A 48 0.22 -15.55 2.29
N PHE A 49 -0.46 -14.70 1.52
CA PHE A 49 0.15 -13.55 0.85
C PHE A 49 -0.05 -12.24 1.60
N ARG A 50 -0.76 -12.26 2.74
CA ARG A 50 -0.99 -11.09 3.57
C ARG A 50 0.32 -10.57 4.11
N LYS A 51 0.68 -9.34 3.76
CA LYS A 51 1.92 -8.70 4.21
C LYS A 51 1.69 -7.83 5.44
N TYR A 52 0.60 -7.07 5.46
CA TYR A 52 0.28 -6.20 6.60
C TYR A 52 -1.20 -5.83 6.61
N SER A 53 -1.70 -5.50 7.79
CA SER A 53 -3.08 -5.08 8.04
C SER A 53 -3.09 -3.94 9.04
N ILE A 54 -3.86 -2.90 8.73
CA ILE A 54 -4.10 -1.74 9.59
C ILE A 54 -5.58 -1.75 9.95
N GLU A 55 -5.87 -1.72 11.24
CA GLU A 55 -7.22 -1.49 11.72
C GLU A 55 -7.63 -0.03 11.44
N LEU A 56 -8.82 0.20 10.90
CA LEU A 56 -9.24 1.56 10.51
C LEU A 56 -9.27 2.53 11.69
N SER A 57 -9.56 2.04 12.90
CA SER A 57 -9.51 2.83 14.14
C SER A 57 -8.14 3.44 14.45
N ARG A 58 -7.05 2.90 13.89
CA ARG A 58 -5.68 3.38 14.09
C ARG A 58 -5.26 4.43 13.07
N ILE A 59 -6.03 4.63 12.01
CA ILE A 59 -5.73 5.61 10.95
C ILE A 59 -6.13 6.99 11.48
N LYS A 60 -5.16 7.91 11.53
CA LYS A 60 -5.38 9.28 12.02
C LYS A 60 -5.75 10.27 10.93
N CYS A 61 -5.25 10.06 9.71
CA CYS A 61 -5.43 10.98 8.59
C CYS A 61 -5.28 10.22 7.27
N VAL A 62 -6.11 10.58 6.29
CA VAL A 62 -6.04 10.11 4.90
C VAL A 62 -6.23 11.33 4.01
N GLU A 63 -5.23 11.63 3.18
CA GLU A 63 -5.26 12.79 2.29
C GLU A 63 -4.52 12.50 0.99
N ILE A 64 -4.87 13.26 -0.04
CA ILE A 64 -4.16 13.22 -1.33
C ILE A 64 -2.82 13.93 -1.16
N VAL A 65 -1.72 13.22 -1.45
CA VAL A 65 -0.38 13.80 -1.40
C VAL A 65 -0.13 14.64 -2.66
N LYS A 66 0.03 15.96 -2.49
CA LYS A 66 0.42 16.89 -3.56
C LYS A 66 1.93 16.88 -3.74
N ASN A 67 2.43 16.28 -4.82
CA ASN A 67 3.88 16.19 -5.12
C ASN A 67 4.45 17.42 -5.86
N GLY A 68 3.84 18.61 -5.76
CA GLY A 68 4.43 19.84 -6.30
C GLY A 68 4.70 19.88 -7.82
N GLY A 69 4.16 18.93 -8.59
CA GLY A 69 4.43 18.79 -10.03
C GLY A 69 5.52 17.77 -10.37
N ASP A 70 6.21 17.21 -9.38
CA ASP A 70 7.16 16.12 -9.61
C ASP A 70 6.40 14.86 -10.02
N PRO A 71 6.78 14.22 -11.14
CA PRO A 71 6.15 12.98 -11.56
C PRO A 71 6.35 11.94 -10.47
N ILE A 72 5.25 11.31 -10.03
CA ILE A 72 5.33 10.14 -9.16
C ILE A 72 6.17 9.11 -9.94
N PRO A 73 7.31 8.63 -9.42
CA PRO A 73 8.29 7.87 -10.21
C PRO A 73 7.80 6.48 -10.65
N CYS A 74 6.50 6.20 -10.56
CA CYS A 74 5.93 4.89 -10.70
C CYS A 74 5.23 4.68 -12.05
N GLN A 75 5.98 4.07 -12.98
CA GLN A 75 5.48 3.12 -13.99
C GLN A 75 6.36 1.83 -14.04
N ASN A 76 6.96 1.43 -12.91
CA ASN A 76 8.04 0.41 -12.74
C ASN A 76 9.48 0.89 -13.08
N LYS A 77 10.28 1.24 -12.05
CA LYS A 77 11.74 1.45 -12.13
C LYS A 77 12.36 1.28 -10.74
N TYR A 78 12.53 0.09 -10.15
CA TYR A 78 13.60 -0.84 -10.48
C TYR A 78 13.40 -2.11 -9.64
N PRO A 79 13.46 -3.30 -10.25
CA PRO A 79 13.35 -4.54 -9.50
C PRO A 79 14.72 -5.01 -8.97
N PHE A 80 15.84 -4.80 -9.69
CA PHE A 80 17.20 -5.23 -9.27
C PHE A 80 18.31 -4.43 -10.02
N GLN A 81 18.48 -3.14 -9.72
CA GLN A 81 19.72 -2.43 -10.06
C GLN A 81 20.44 -2.01 -8.79
#